data_AF-A0AAU7ZIB0-F1
#
_entry.id   AF-A0AAU7ZIB0-F1
#
_cell.length_a   1.000
_cell.length_b   1.000
_cell.length_c   1.000
_cell.angle_alpha   90.00
_cell.angle_beta   90.00
_cell.angle_gamma   90.00
#
_symmetry.space_group_name_H-M   'P 1'
#
loop_
_entity.id
_entity.type
_entity.pdbx_description
1 polymer ?
#
loop_
_entity_poly.entity_id
_entity_poly.type
_entity_poly.pdbx_seq_one_letter_code
_entity_poly.pdbx_strand_id
1 'polypeptide(L)'
;MRQWCAGLTTLVMLVLAMGGVWARADAALLMEEPYGEFGAFNPTGHAAIYLNHICAESPTVLRPCRAGEPGAVISRYHKIDGYDWLAIPLVPYLYAVEHVEDVPKTADAPLEARLRDQYRRDHLLELAPDVEKGKKVGEAPGGEWTQLVGASYDRRIYGFQIQTTAEEDEEFMNRFNDSRNAGHFNLLFHNCADFSRTLLDVYYPHSVHRNIFSDLGITTPKQVARSLTKYADQHPDLKFSTFMIPQVPGSIKRSHPIDGVLEAVVKSKKYVVPLAVLNPEVAAGFVVAYLTDGRFKTPKDSAVEVIPGEPTTMNGATPEPGANEARRPLPTPAATPDPAAPQ
;
A
#
# COMPACT_ATOMS: atom_id res chain seq x y z
N MET A 1 -11.34 -43.66 44.55
CA MET A 1 -10.87 -43.68 43.14
C MET A 1 -11.82 -42.96 42.18
N ARG A 2 -13.11 -43.28 42.16
CA ARG A 2 -14.07 -42.71 41.17
C ARG A 2 -14.32 -41.19 41.27
N GLN A 3 -14.23 -40.61 42.47
CA GLN A 3 -14.37 -39.16 42.69
C GLN A 3 -13.12 -38.35 42.31
N TRP A 4 -11.94 -38.97 42.32
CA TRP A 4 -10.67 -38.32 41.95
C TRP A 4 -10.53 -38.19 40.43
N CYS A 5 -11.01 -39.18 39.67
CA CYS A 5 -11.09 -39.09 38.21
C CYS A 5 -12.03 -37.97 37.75
N ALA A 6 -13.17 -37.77 38.40
CA ALA A 6 -14.11 -36.71 38.05
C ALA A 6 -13.49 -35.31 38.23
N GLY A 7 -12.82 -35.04 39.36
CA GLY A 7 -12.16 -33.76 39.61
C GLY A 7 -11.02 -33.45 38.64
N LEU A 8 -10.24 -34.48 38.25
CA LEU A 8 -9.16 -34.33 37.28
C LEU A 8 -9.69 -33.99 35.87
N THR A 9 -10.84 -34.59 35.48
CA THR A 9 -11.44 -34.38 34.17
C THR A 9 -12.01 -32.96 34.04
N THR A 10 -12.64 -32.44 35.10
CA THR A 10 -13.15 -31.06 35.14
C THR A 10 -12.02 -30.03 35.11
N LEU A 11 -10.90 -30.30 35.81
CA LEU A 11 -9.73 -29.42 35.81
C LEU A 11 -9.06 -29.37 34.42
N VAL A 12 -8.94 -30.51 33.73
CA VAL A 12 -8.38 -30.58 32.37
C VAL A 12 -9.27 -29.84 31.36
N MET A 13 -10.59 -29.95 31.47
CA MET A 13 -11.54 -29.18 30.64
C MET A 13 -11.45 -27.67 30.90
N LEU A 14 -11.27 -27.24 32.16
CA LEU A 14 -11.07 -25.83 32.52
C LEU A 14 -9.73 -25.27 32.02
N VAL A 15 -8.66 -26.05 32.07
CA VAL A 15 -7.34 -25.67 31.51
C VAL A 15 -7.37 -25.64 29.99
N LEU A 16 -8.10 -26.54 29.33
CA LEU A 16 -8.33 -26.50 27.87
C LEU A 16 -9.23 -25.33 27.45
N ALA A 17 -10.20 -24.94 28.27
CA ALA A 17 -11.07 -23.78 28.02
C ALA A 17 -10.35 -22.43 28.28
N MET A 18 -9.42 -22.38 29.24
CA MET A 18 -8.55 -21.21 29.47
C MET A 18 -7.37 -21.14 28.50
N GLY A 19 -7.01 -22.27 27.87
CA GLY A 19 -6.07 -22.35 26.75
C GLY A 19 -6.69 -22.03 25.40
N GLY A 20 -7.85 -21.35 25.38
CA GLY A 20 -8.38 -20.72 24.18
C GLY A 20 -7.28 -19.84 23.59
N VAL A 21 -6.68 -20.32 22.51
CA VAL A 21 -5.65 -19.63 21.74
C VAL A 21 -6.14 -18.20 21.58
N TRP A 22 -5.44 -17.24 22.18
CA TRP A 22 -5.63 -15.84 21.82
C TRP A 22 -5.39 -15.78 20.32
N ALA A 23 -6.47 -15.69 19.54
CA ALA A 23 -6.38 -15.48 18.11
C ALA A 23 -5.66 -14.15 17.95
N ARG A 24 -4.39 -14.25 17.53
CA ARG A 24 -3.53 -13.08 17.37
C ARG A 24 -3.92 -12.44 16.05
N ALA A 25 -4.28 -11.18 16.13
CA ALA A 25 -4.51 -10.36 14.96
C ALA A 25 -3.18 -9.77 14.48
N ASP A 26 -3.12 -9.38 13.22
CA ASP A 26 -2.00 -8.65 12.67
C ASP A 26 -2.50 -7.51 11.77
N ALA A 27 -1.77 -6.42 11.80
CA ALA A 27 -1.92 -5.31 10.86
C ALA A 27 -0.63 -5.17 10.04
N ALA A 28 -0.71 -4.77 8.79
CA ALA A 28 0.47 -4.49 7.98
C ALA A 28 0.35 -3.15 7.26
N LEU A 29 1.41 -2.34 7.34
CA LEU A 29 1.57 -1.21 6.43
C LEU A 29 1.92 -1.75 5.04
N LEU A 30 1.05 -1.48 4.08
CA LEU A 30 1.31 -1.70 2.66
C LEU A 30 1.95 -0.43 2.08
N MET A 31 3.25 -0.50 1.84
CA MET A 31 4.01 0.55 1.18
C MET A 31 4.10 0.24 -0.32
N GLU A 32 3.37 1.02 -1.13
CA GLU A 32 3.14 0.68 -2.53
C GLU A 32 3.89 1.60 -3.49
N GLU A 33 4.53 1.00 -4.48
CA GLU A 33 5.34 1.75 -5.43
C GLU A 33 4.52 2.74 -6.28
N PRO A 34 5.08 3.91 -6.64
CA PRO A 34 4.47 4.81 -7.62
C PRO A 34 4.43 4.16 -9.01
N TYR A 35 3.40 4.53 -9.77
CA TYR A 35 3.19 4.06 -11.15
C TYR A 35 2.53 5.15 -12.01
N GLY A 36 2.50 4.93 -13.33
CA GLY A 36 1.88 5.84 -14.28
C GLY A 36 2.53 7.22 -14.37
N GLU A 37 1.84 8.17 -15.02
CA GLU A 37 2.32 9.55 -15.12
C GLU A 37 2.32 10.25 -13.76
N PHE A 38 1.29 10.05 -12.94
CA PHE A 38 1.20 10.65 -11.61
C PHE A 38 2.39 10.25 -10.73
N GLY A 39 2.80 8.98 -10.73
CA GLY A 39 3.99 8.51 -10.02
C GLY A 39 5.31 9.10 -10.54
N ALA A 40 5.37 9.53 -11.80
CA ALA A 40 6.54 10.23 -12.35
C ALA A 40 6.68 11.67 -11.83
N PHE A 41 5.57 12.31 -11.42
CA PHE A 41 5.57 13.63 -10.81
C PHE A 41 5.61 13.58 -9.28
N ASN A 42 5.00 12.55 -8.67
CA ASN A 42 5.00 12.30 -7.23
C ASN A 42 5.47 10.86 -6.95
N PRO A 43 6.78 10.65 -6.73
CA PRO A 43 7.36 9.31 -6.57
C PRO A 43 7.23 8.74 -5.14
N THR A 44 6.39 9.35 -4.30
CA THR A 44 6.21 8.94 -2.90
C THR A 44 5.40 7.66 -2.73
N GLY A 45 4.66 7.22 -3.77
CA GLY A 45 3.88 5.99 -3.74
C GLY A 45 2.51 6.13 -3.05
N HIS A 46 1.94 5.02 -2.60
CA HIS A 46 0.72 4.97 -1.80
C HIS A 46 0.98 4.21 -0.49
N ALA A 47 0.21 4.51 0.55
CA ALA A 47 0.22 3.79 1.82
C ALA A 47 -1.19 3.32 2.14
N ALA A 48 -1.32 2.05 2.52
CA ALA A 48 -2.56 1.48 3.01
C ALA A 48 -2.28 0.58 4.22
N ILE A 49 -3.30 0.25 5.01
CA ILE A 49 -3.19 -0.70 6.11
C ILE A 49 -3.98 -1.95 5.76
N TYR A 50 -3.31 -3.10 5.76
CA TYR A 50 -3.93 -4.41 5.69
C TYR A 50 -4.26 -4.89 7.11
N LEU A 51 -5.47 -5.42 7.31
CA LEU A 51 -5.95 -5.98 8.56
C LEU A 51 -6.44 -7.39 8.29
N ASN A 52 -5.85 -8.42 8.92
CA ASN A 52 -6.19 -9.82 8.64
C ASN A 52 -7.34 -10.38 9.50
N HIS A 53 -7.80 -9.64 10.52
CA HIS A 53 -8.96 -10.00 11.37
C HIS A 53 -10.11 -8.98 11.29
N ILE A 54 -9.92 -7.88 10.56
CA ILE A 54 -10.96 -6.90 10.26
C ILE A 54 -11.28 -6.95 8.77
N CYS A 55 -12.56 -7.10 8.46
CA CYS A 55 -13.10 -7.22 7.13
C CYS A 55 -14.05 -6.06 6.82
N ALA A 56 -14.21 -5.75 5.54
CA ALA A 56 -15.18 -4.76 5.08
C ALA A 56 -16.57 -5.41 4.97
N GLU A 57 -17.57 -4.89 5.69
CA GLU A 57 -18.98 -5.20 5.43
C GLU A 57 -19.47 -4.43 4.19
N SER A 58 -19.00 -3.19 4.07
CA SER A 58 -19.13 -2.34 2.89
C SER A 58 -17.85 -1.50 2.74
N PRO A 59 -17.66 -0.75 1.64
CA PRO A 59 -16.51 0.13 1.50
C PRO A 59 -16.32 1.16 2.63
N THR A 60 -17.34 1.39 3.45
CA THR A 60 -17.36 2.42 4.51
C THR A 60 -17.68 1.86 5.90
N VAL A 61 -17.79 0.54 6.05
CA VAL A 61 -18.12 -0.12 7.32
C VAL A 61 -17.22 -1.32 7.54
N LEU A 62 -16.56 -1.33 8.70
CA LEU A 62 -15.69 -2.43 9.15
C LEU A 62 -16.46 -3.40 10.04
N ARG A 63 -16.03 -4.66 10.05
CA ARG A 63 -16.54 -5.71 10.94
C ARG A 63 -15.45 -6.74 11.24
N PRO A 64 -15.62 -7.59 12.26
CA PRO A 64 -14.78 -8.77 12.42
C PRO A 64 -14.85 -9.67 11.18
N CYS A 65 -13.72 -10.26 10.81
CA CYS A 65 -13.68 -11.28 9.78
C CYS A 65 -14.39 -12.57 10.22
N ARG A 66 -15.03 -13.22 9.26
CA ARG A 66 -15.57 -14.58 9.38
C ARG A 66 -14.44 -15.57 9.09
N ALA A 67 -14.65 -16.82 9.51
CA ALA A 67 -13.68 -17.88 9.24
C ALA A 67 -13.41 -18.01 7.73
N GLY A 68 -12.13 -17.96 7.35
CA GLY A 68 -11.68 -18.07 5.96
C GLY A 68 -11.66 -16.75 5.18
N GLU A 69 -12.08 -15.63 5.77
CA GLU A 69 -11.92 -14.32 5.12
C GLU A 69 -10.49 -13.81 5.29
N PRO A 70 -9.85 -13.32 4.21
CA PRO A 70 -8.45 -12.92 4.24
C PRO A 70 -8.24 -11.51 4.81
N GLY A 71 -9.28 -10.82 5.29
CA GLY A 71 -9.17 -9.44 5.76
C GLY A 71 -9.48 -8.37 4.72
N ALA A 72 -9.21 -7.13 5.10
CA ALA A 72 -9.44 -5.96 4.28
C ALA A 72 -8.25 -4.99 4.29
N VAL A 73 -8.17 -4.19 3.24
CA VAL A 73 -7.21 -3.10 3.11
C VAL A 73 -7.97 -1.79 3.26
N ILE A 74 -7.56 -0.98 4.23
CA ILE A 74 -8.12 0.34 4.50
C ILE A 74 -7.11 1.42 4.15
N SER A 75 -7.58 2.44 3.43
CA SER A 75 -6.75 3.60 3.08
C SER A 75 -7.58 4.86 2.88
N ARG A 76 -6.87 5.99 2.81
CA ARG A 76 -7.42 7.29 2.45
C ARG A 76 -7.05 7.62 1.00
N TYR A 77 -8.08 7.96 0.22
CA TYR A 77 -7.95 8.29 -1.20
C TYR A 77 -8.26 9.75 -1.48
N HIS A 78 -7.75 10.23 -2.60
CA HIS A 78 -8.07 11.57 -3.09
C HIS A 78 -9.38 11.53 -3.88
N LYS A 79 -10.41 12.22 -3.37
CA LYS A 79 -11.68 12.49 -4.07
C LYS A 79 -12.43 11.24 -4.56
N ILE A 80 -12.66 10.27 -3.68
CA ILE A 80 -13.61 9.18 -3.94
C ILE A 80 -14.87 9.42 -3.11
N ASP A 81 -15.94 9.84 -3.78
CA ASP A 81 -17.29 10.05 -3.25
C ASP A 81 -17.39 10.83 -1.91
N GLY A 82 -16.41 11.70 -1.64
CA GLY A 82 -16.39 12.52 -0.42
C GLY A 82 -16.05 11.77 0.87
N TYR A 83 -15.67 10.49 0.81
CA TYR A 83 -15.24 9.72 1.97
C TYR A 83 -13.80 10.04 2.37
N ASP A 84 -13.53 9.91 3.67
CA ASP A 84 -12.20 10.09 4.24
C ASP A 84 -11.34 8.85 4.15
N TRP A 85 -11.98 7.69 4.27
CA TRP A 85 -11.35 6.38 4.16
C TRP A 85 -12.31 5.40 3.50
N LEU A 86 -11.74 4.42 2.82
CA LEU A 86 -12.45 3.29 2.23
C LEU A 86 -11.72 1.99 2.57
N ALA A 87 -12.47 0.93 2.77
CA ALA A 87 -11.97 -0.41 3.04
C ALA A 87 -12.41 -1.38 1.93
N ILE A 88 -11.47 -2.09 1.32
CA ILE A 88 -11.73 -3.05 0.25
C ILE A 88 -11.24 -4.44 0.70
N PRO A 89 -12.00 -5.53 0.47
CA PRO A 89 -11.50 -6.87 0.75
C PRO A 89 -10.13 -7.13 0.08
N LEU A 90 -9.25 -7.87 0.75
CA LEU A 90 -7.85 -8.00 0.33
C LEU A 90 -7.67 -8.47 -1.13
N VAL A 91 -8.42 -9.49 -1.53
CA VAL A 91 -8.26 -10.11 -2.87
C VAL A 91 -8.68 -9.15 -3.99
N PRO A 92 -9.86 -8.49 -3.93
CA PRO A 92 -10.21 -7.42 -4.85
C PRO A 92 -9.24 -6.23 -4.83
N TYR A 93 -8.75 -5.85 -3.66
CA TYR A 93 -7.78 -4.77 -3.54
C TYR A 93 -6.51 -5.07 -4.35
N LEU A 94 -5.98 -6.29 -4.23
CA LEU A 94 -4.76 -6.69 -4.94
C LEU A 94 -4.99 -7.02 -6.42
N TYR A 95 -6.09 -7.70 -6.74
CA TYR A 95 -6.26 -8.39 -8.03
C TYR A 95 -7.61 -8.13 -8.71
N ALA A 96 -8.47 -7.25 -8.19
CA ALA A 96 -9.78 -6.92 -8.78
C ALA A 96 -10.68 -8.14 -9.07
N VAL A 97 -10.46 -9.26 -8.36
CA VAL A 97 -11.27 -10.48 -8.41
C VAL A 97 -11.75 -10.82 -7.00
N GLU A 98 -12.84 -11.58 -6.89
CA GLU A 98 -13.43 -11.94 -5.59
C GLU A 98 -12.68 -13.10 -4.92
N HIS A 99 -12.15 -14.02 -5.71
CA HIS A 99 -11.55 -15.26 -5.22
C HIS A 99 -10.09 -15.42 -5.65
N VAL A 100 -9.32 -16.10 -4.79
CA VAL A 100 -7.88 -16.31 -4.97
C VAL A 100 -7.58 -17.12 -6.23
N GLU A 101 -8.42 -18.11 -6.52
CA GLU A 101 -8.34 -18.97 -7.69
C GLU A 101 -8.48 -18.23 -9.02
N ASP A 102 -9.11 -17.06 -9.01
CA ASP A 102 -9.33 -16.23 -10.19
C ASP A 102 -8.18 -15.25 -10.44
N VAL A 103 -7.17 -15.23 -9.57
CA VAL A 103 -6.00 -14.36 -9.72
C VAL A 103 -5.23 -14.75 -10.99
N PRO A 104 -5.08 -13.82 -11.96
CA PRO A 104 -4.44 -14.15 -13.21
C PRO A 104 -2.93 -14.31 -13.02
N LYS A 105 -2.35 -15.35 -13.64
CA LYS A 105 -0.90 -15.61 -13.64
C LYS A 105 -0.10 -14.53 -14.39
N THR A 106 -0.73 -13.93 -15.40
CA THR A 106 -0.18 -12.83 -16.19
C THR A 106 -1.28 -11.85 -16.56
N ALA A 107 -0.96 -10.56 -16.66
CA ALA A 107 -1.92 -9.54 -17.02
C ALA A 107 -1.41 -8.58 -18.11
N ASP A 108 -2.34 -8.09 -18.90
CA ASP A 108 -2.17 -6.96 -19.81
C ASP A 108 -3.19 -5.86 -19.46
N ALA A 109 -3.00 -4.67 -20.02
CA ALA A 109 -3.86 -3.52 -19.72
C ALA A 109 -5.36 -3.75 -20.05
N PRO A 110 -5.72 -4.43 -21.16
CA PRO A 110 -7.12 -4.81 -21.41
C PRO A 110 -7.71 -5.73 -20.35
N LEU A 111 -6.96 -6.74 -19.88
CA LEU A 111 -7.41 -7.65 -18.83
C LEU A 111 -7.64 -6.90 -17.51
N GLU A 112 -6.68 -6.09 -17.09
CA GLU A 112 -6.76 -5.26 -15.89
C GLU A 112 -8.00 -4.35 -15.92
N ALA A 113 -8.19 -3.61 -17.02
CA ALA A 113 -9.34 -2.72 -17.18
C ALA A 113 -10.68 -3.47 -17.09
N ARG A 114 -10.75 -4.66 -17.69
CA ARG A 114 -11.95 -5.52 -17.65
C ARG A 114 -12.24 -6.03 -16.24
N LEU A 115 -11.24 -6.53 -15.52
CA LEU A 115 -11.42 -7.04 -14.15
C LEU A 115 -11.84 -5.93 -13.19
N ARG A 116 -11.21 -4.75 -13.30
CA ARG A 116 -11.62 -3.58 -12.51
C ARG A 116 -13.05 -3.13 -12.81
N ASP A 117 -13.43 -3.06 -14.09
CA ASP A 117 -14.80 -2.64 -14.47
C ASP A 117 -15.84 -3.66 -14.02
N GLN A 118 -15.54 -4.96 -14.14
CA GLN A 118 -16.39 -6.04 -13.63
C GLN A 118 -16.65 -5.85 -12.14
N TYR A 119 -15.59 -5.81 -11.32
CA TYR A 119 -15.73 -5.63 -9.88
C TYR A 119 -16.43 -4.31 -9.51
N ARG A 120 -16.15 -3.23 -10.24
CA ARG A 120 -16.82 -1.95 -10.04
C ARG A 120 -18.33 -2.05 -10.26
N ARG A 121 -18.77 -2.70 -11.33
CA ARG A 121 -20.20 -2.89 -11.63
C ARG A 121 -20.89 -3.73 -10.58
N ASP A 122 -20.19 -4.73 -10.07
CA ASP A 122 -20.74 -5.67 -9.10
C ASP A 122 -20.81 -5.05 -7.69
N HIS A 123 -19.84 -4.21 -7.30
CA HIS A 123 -19.68 -3.77 -5.90
C HIS A 123 -19.48 -2.27 -5.65
N LEU A 124 -19.06 -1.49 -6.66
CA LEU A 124 -18.60 -0.10 -6.46
C LEU A 124 -19.37 0.94 -7.29
N LEU A 125 -20.55 0.60 -7.84
CA LEU A 125 -21.33 1.54 -8.64
C LEU A 125 -21.73 2.80 -7.87
N GLU A 126 -21.95 2.69 -6.56
CA GLU A 126 -22.27 3.84 -5.71
C GLU A 126 -21.09 4.80 -5.62
N LEU A 127 -19.85 4.29 -5.55
CA LEU A 127 -18.63 5.09 -5.44
C LEU A 127 -18.10 5.58 -6.80
N ALA A 128 -18.34 4.79 -7.85
CA ALA A 128 -17.84 5.01 -9.20
C ALA A 128 -18.95 4.72 -10.23
N PRO A 129 -19.96 5.60 -10.35
CA PRO A 129 -21.09 5.40 -11.24
C PRO A 129 -20.69 5.53 -12.71
N ASP A 130 -21.47 4.91 -13.58
CA ASP A 130 -21.29 5.01 -15.03
C ASP A 130 -21.36 6.48 -15.49
N VAL A 131 -20.56 6.82 -16.51
CA VAL A 131 -20.61 8.15 -17.10
C VAL A 131 -21.99 8.40 -17.71
N GLU A 132 -22.70 9.43 -17.22
CA GLU A 132 -24.07 9.70 -17.62
C GLU A 132 -24.20 10.39 -19.00
N LYS A 133 -23.17 11.16 -19.41
CA LYS A 133 -23.25 12.04 -20.60
C LYS A 133 -21.94 12.07 -21.39
N GLY A 134 -22.07 12.23 -22.71
CA GLY A 134 -20.95 12.44 -23.62
C GLY A 134 -20.59 11.21 -24.46
N LYS A 135 -19.33 11.12 -24.89
CA LYS A 135 -18.87 10.05 -25.81
C LYS A 135 -18.62 8.71 -25.12
N LYS A 136 -18.50 8.70 -23.79
CA LYS A 136 -18.17 7.54 -22.96
C LYS A 136 -19.35 7.05 -22.12
N VAL A 137 -20.58 7.32 -22.56
CA VAL A 137 -21.78 6.98 -21.77
C VAL A 137 -21.82 5.48 -21.51
N GLY A 138 -22.05 5.09 -20.26
CA GLY A 138 -22.06 3.70 -19.82
C GLY A 138 -20.67 3.10 -19.55
N GLU A 139 -19.59 3.83 -19.81
CA GLU A 139 -18.24 3.43 -19.39
C GLU A 139 -18.01 3.81 -17.91
N ALA A 140 -17.00 3.19 -17.32
CA ALA A 140 -16.51 3.57 -16.00
C ALA A 140 -16.10 5.04 -15.96
N PRO A 141 -16.28 5.74 -14.81
CA PRO A 141 -15.83 7.11 -14.68
C PRO A 141 -14.30 7.15 -14.72
N GLY A 142 -13.74 8.32 -15.06
CA GLY A 142 -12.32 8.56 -14.82
C GLY A 142 -12.04 8.72 -13.33
N GLY A 143 -10.78 8.98 -12.98
CA GLY A 143 -10.37 9.34 -11.63
C GLY A 143 -9.73 8.19 -10.85
N GLU A 144 -9.66 8.37 -9.53
CA GLU A 144 -8.78 7.60 -8.65
C GLU A 144 -9.42 6.30 -8.13
N TRP A 145 -10.67 6.00 -8.50
CA TRP A 145 -11.38 4.79 -8.04
C TRP A 145 -10.64 3.50 -8.41
N THR A 146 -9.87 3.51 -9.50
CA THR A 146 -9.06 2.36 -9.92
C THR A 146 -7.97 2.00 -8.91
N GLN A 147 -7.62 2.89 -7.97
CA GLN A 147 -6.70 2.60 -6.88
C GLN A 147 -7.34 1.77 -5.76
N LEU A 148 -8.66 1.60 -5.76
CA LEU A 148 -9.35 0.74 -4.80
C LEU A 148 -9.17 -0.74 -5.11
N VAL A 149 -8.86 -1.09 -6.36
CA VAL A 149 -8.90 -2.48 -6.82
C VAL A 149 -7.79 -2.79 -7.82
N GLY A 150 -7.21 -3.98 -7.74
CA GLY A 150 -6.16 -4.41 -8.66
C GLY A 150 -4.81 -3.70 -8.47
N ALA A 151 -4.45 -3.32 -7.24
CA ALA A 151 -3.19 -2.61 -6.97
C ALA A 151 -1.96 -3.40 -7.45
N SER A 152 -1.96 -4.73 -7.38
CA SER A 152 -0.84 -5.56 -7.82
C SER A 152 -0.66 -5.61 -9.35
N TYR A 153 -1.58 -5.10 -10.16
CA TYR A 153 -1.35 -4.95 -11.61
C TYR A 153 -0.38 -3.81 -11.91
N ASP A 154 -0.47 -2.74 -11.14
CA ASP A 154 0.23 -1.49 -11.38
C ASP A 154 1.56 -1.39 -10.63
N ARG A 155 1.69 -2.09 -9.50
CA ARG A 155 2.77 -1.82 -8.56
C ARG A 155 3.18 -3.01 -7.70
N ARG A 156 4.45 -2.99 -7.32
CA ARG A 156 4.98 -3.82 -6.23
C ARG A 156 4.60 -3.21 -4.89
N ILE A 157 4.27 -4.07 -3.92
CA ILE A 157 3.85 -3.66 -2.58
C ILE A 157 4.76 -4.32 -1.55
N TYR A 158 5.21 -3.55 -0.58
CA TYR A 158 5.99 -4.05 0.57
C TYR A 158 5.13 -3.97 1.83
N GLY A 159 4.93 -5.10 2.49
CA GLY A 159 4.22 -5.21 3.75
C GLY A 159 5.17 -5.12 4.94
N PHE A 160 4.82 -4.30 5.93
CA PHE A 160 5.48 -4.24 7.23
C PHE A 160 4.46 -4.62 8.29
N GLN A 161 4.48 -5.89 8.69
CA GLN A 161 3.48 -6.51 9.54
C GLN A 161 3.87 -6.41 11.01
N ILE A 162 2.86 -6.10 11.81
CA ILE A 162 2.89 -5.98 13.25
C ILE A 162 1.80 -6.85 13.85
N GLN A 163 2.08 -7.38 15.03
CA GLN A 163 1.12 -8.14 15.80
C GLN A 163 0.18 -7.20 16.57
N THR A 164 -1.12 -7.49 16.49
CA THR A 164 -2.19 -6.81 17.23
C THR A 164 -2.99 -7.80 18.07
N THR A 165 -3.85 -7.28 18.95
CA THR A 165 -4.80 -8.08 19.74
C THR A 165 -6.24 -7.91 19.24
N ALA A 166 -7.12 -8.83 19.64
CA ALA A 166 -8.54 -8.74 19.31
C ALA A 166 -9.19 -7.49 19.92
N GLU A 167 -8.76 -7.10 21.12
CA GLU A 167 -9.24 -5.89 21.80
C GLU A 167 -8.81 -4.61 21.08
N GLU A 168 -7.56 -4.55 20.59
CA GLU A 168 -7.07 -3.42 19.79
C GLU A 168 -7.82 -3.31 18.46
N ASP A 169 -8.11 -4.43 17.80
CA ASP A 169 -8.90 -4.47 16.58
C ASP A 169 -10.35 -4.03 16.80
N GLU A 170 -10.95 -4.39 17.95
CA GLU A 170 -12.27 -3.92 18.33
C GLU A 170 -12.29 -2.39 18.57
N GLU A 171 -11.29 -1.87 19.29
CA GLU A 171 -11.12 -0.42 19.47
C GLU A 171 -10.95 0.30 18.12
N PHE A 172 -10.14 -0.26 17.23
CA PHE A 172 -9.95 0.23 15.88
C PHE A 172 -11.29 0.33 15.13
N MET A 173 -12.05 -0.77 15.08
CA MET A 173 -13.34 -0.79 14.37
C MET A 173 -14.32 0.23 14.92
N ASN A 174 -14.48 0.29 16.24
CA ASN A 174 -15.38 1.25 16.89
C ASN A 174 -14.99 2.69 16.53
N ARG A 175 -13.69 3.01 16.57
CA ARG A 175 -13.20 4.35 16.22
C ARG A 175 -13.55 4.76 14.79
N PHE A 176 -13.43 3.85 13.82
CA PHE A 176 -13.70 4.18 12.41
C PHE A 176 -15.18 4.16 12.07
N ASN A 177 -15.92 3.18 12.57
CA ASN A 177 -17.36 3.06 12.32
C ASN A 177 -18.18 4.16 13.02
N ASP A 178 -17.76 4.64 14.20
CA ASP A 178 -18.45 5.71 14.92
C ASP A 178 -18.12 7.11 14.40
N SER A 179 -17.04 7.25 13.62
CA SER A 179 -16.60 8.53 13.07
C SER A 179 -17.47 8.96 11.89
N ARG A 180 -17.63 10.28 11.71
CA ARG A 180 -18.17 10.81 10.45
C ARG A 180 -17.10 10.63 9.37
N ASN A 181 -17.23 9.59 8.54
CA ASN A 181 -16.35 9.29 7.41
C ASN A 181 -16.51 10.35 6.29
N ALA A 182 -16.05 11.58 6.53
CA ALA A 182 -16.14 12.71 5.61
C ALA A 182 -14.74 13.24 5.28
N GLY A 183 -14.38 13.20 4.01
CA GLY A 183 -13.03 13.41 3.53
C GLY A 183 -12.57 14.86 3.52
N HIS A 184 -11.39 15.10 4.07
CA HIS A 184 -10.66 16.37 3.98
C HIS A 184 -9.24 16.14 3.44
N PHE A 185 -9.13 15.43 2.32
CA PHE A 185 -7.83 15.08 1.74
C PHE A 185 -6.98 16.33 1.45
N ASN A 186 -5.73 16.31 1.92
CA ASN A 186 -4.72 17.29 1.62
C ASN A 186 -3.38 16.58 1.43
N LEU A 187 -2.75 16.77 0.26
CA LEU A 187 -1.50 16.06 -0.08
C LEU A 187 -0.37 16.30 0.94
N LEU A 188 -0.34 17.46 1.61
CA LEU A 188 0.73 17.85 2.52
C LEU A 188 0.50 17.40 3.97
N PHE A 189 -0.76 17.36 4.43
CA PHE A 189 -1.07 17.18 5.86
C PHE A 189 -2.19 16.16 6.17
N HIS A 190 -2.96 15.74 5.16
CA HIS A 190 -4.08 14.81 5.28
C HIS A 190 -4.07 13.85 4.08
N ASN A 191 -2.98 13.10 3.92
CA ASN A 191 -2.81 12.13 2.85
C ASN A 191 -2.93 10.68 3.35
N CYS A 192 -2.67 9.71 2.47
CA CYS A 192 -2.69 8.28 2.79
C CYS A 192 -1.69 7.90 3.89
N ALA A 193 -0.48 8.47 3.89
CA ALA A 193 0.54 8.18 4.89
C ALA A 193 0.24 8.82 6.26
N ASP A 194 -0.33 10.02 6.30
CA ASP A 194 -0.87 10.61 7.55
C ASP A 194 -2.01 9.77 8.13
N PHE A 195 -2.86 9.21 7.26
CA PHE A 195 -3.90 8.28 7.65
C PHE A 195 -3.29 7.00 8.24
N SER A 196 -2.38 6.32 7.52
CA SER A 196 -1.67 5.14 8.01
C SER A 196 -0.94 5.38 9.35
N ARG A 197 -0.31 6.55 9.52
CA ARG A 197 0.28 6.95 10.81
C ARG A 197 -0.77 6.98 11.93
N THR A 198 -1.92 7.59 11.67
CA THR A 198 -3.01 7.71 12.65
C THR A 198 -3.59 6.33 13.00
N LEU A 199 -3.64 5.41 12.03
CA LEU A 199 -4.06 4.03 12.24
C LEU A 199 -3.06 3.26 13.11
N LEU A 200 -1.77 3.33 12.75
CA LEU A 200 -0.71 2.65 13.48
C LEU A 200 -0.54 3.18 14.91
N ASP A 201 -0.85 4.45 15.16
CA ASP A 201 -0.86 5.03 16.51
C ASP A 201 -1.93 4.41 17.43
N VAL A 202 -2.96 3.73 16.90
CA VAL A 202 -3.92 2.95 17.71
C VAL A 202 -3.23 1.75 18.32
N TYR A 203 -2.47 1.01 17.51
CA TYR A 203 -1.79 -0.22 17.92
C TYR A 203 -0.50 0.08 18.68
N TYR A 204 0.37 0.92 18.11
CA TYR A 204 1.66 1.31 18.68
C TYR A 204 1.74 2.84 18.78
N PRO A 205 1.28 3.41 19.90
CA PRO A 205 1.31 4.84 20.12
C PRO A 205 2.70 5.43 19.90
N HIS A 206 2.80 6.49 19.09
CA HIS A 206 4.05 7.20 18.81
C HIS A 206 5.08 6.39 18.01
N SER A 207 4.68 5.29 17.37
CA SER A 207 5.57 4.50 16.51
C SER A 207 6.00 5.24 15.24
N VAL A 208 5.17 6.17 14.75
CA VAL A 208 5.42 6.89 13.50
C VAL A 208 5.53 8.40 13.72
N HIS A 209 6.66 8.96 13.28
CA HIS A 209 6.95 10.39 13.37
C HIS A 209 7.11 11.01 11.99
N ARG A 210 6.62 12.24 11.84
CA ARG A 210 6.89 13.06 10.65
C ARG A 210 8.39 13.34 10.57
N ASN A 211 8.98 13.19 9.39
CA ASN A 211 10.36 13.60 9.16
C ASN A 211 10.40 15.00 8.55
N ILE A 212 10.79 15.96 9.37
CA ILE A 212 10.90 17.37 8.97
C ILE A 212 12.05 17.55 7.97
N PHE A 213 13.10 16.72 8.04
CA PHE A 213 14.33 16.90 7.28
C PHE A 213 14.32 16.15 5.94
N SER A 214 13.97 14.85 5.89
CA SER A 214 13.99 14.07 4.64
C SER A 214 12.76 14.23 3.77
N ASP A 215 11.63 14.61 4.38
CA ASP A 215 10.34 14.70 3.70
C ASP A 215 9.74 16.11 3.75
N LEU A 216 10.56 17.11 4.13
CA LEU A 216 10.17 18.53 4.19
C LEU A 216 8.91 18.79 5.05
N GLY A 217 8.70 17.95 6.08
CA GLY A 217 7.54 18.03 6.97
C GLY A 217 6.29 17.29 6.50
N ILE A 218 6.33 16.62 5.34
CA ILE A 218 5.26 15.77 4.81
C ILE A 218 5.44 14.35 5.34
N THR A 219 4.35 13.67 5.71
CA THR A 219 4.40 12.22 5.97
C THR A 219 4.38 11.47 4.64
N THR A 220 5.42 10.69 4.34
CA THR A 220 5.48 9.83 3.14
C THR A 220 5.35 8.36 3.51
N PRO A 221 4.86 7.48 2.61
CA PRO A 221 4.82 6.03 2.84
C PRO A 221 6.17 5.46 3.29
N LYS A 222 7.26 5.93 2.67
CA LYS A 222 8.63 5.56 3.02
C LYS A 222 9.01 5.95 4.44
N GLN A 223 8.59 7.12 4.90
CA GLN A 223 8.83 7.56 6.27
C GLN A 223 8.03 6.75 7.29
N VAL A 224 6.78 6.39 6.99
CA VAL A 224 5.98 5.52 7.87
C VAL A 224 6.67 4.17 8.02
N ALA A 225 7.08 3.55 6.90
CA ALA A 225 7.82 2.29 6.91
C ALA A 225 9.13 2.40 7.71
N ARG A 226 9.93 3.45 7.46
CA ARG A 226 11.18 3.69 8.16
C ARG A 226 10.99 3.86 9.67
N SER A 227 9.99 4.63 10.09
CA SER A 227 9.66 4.81 11.50
C SER A 227 9.22 3.51 12.15
N LEU A 228 8.36 2.74 11.48
CA LEU A 228 7.87 1.46 12.00
C LEU A 228 9.01 0.43 12.15
N THR A 229 9.89 0.31 11.16
CA THR A 229 11.09 -0.54 11.27
C THR A 229 11.98 -0.11 12.43
N LYS A 230 12.25 1.19 12.56
CA LYS A 230 13.06 1.71 13.67
C LYS A 230 12.41 1.46 15.04
N TYR A 231 11.09 1.58 15.13
CA TYR A 231 10.34 1.30 16.35
C TYR A 231 10.43 -0.18 16.73
N ALA A 232 10.27 -1.09 15.76
CA ALA A 232 10.42 -2.52 15.97
C ALA A 232 11.85 -2.90 16.41
N ASP A 233 12.88 -2.30 15.82
CA ASP A 233 14.28 -2.51 16.22
C ASP A 233 14.54 -2.11 17.69
N GLN A 234 13.75 -1.16 18.23
CA GLN A 234 13.84 -0.68 19.61
C GLN A 234 12.98 -1.49 20.59
N HIS A 235 12.04 -2.30 20.09
CA HIS A 235 11.08 -3.09 20.87
C HIS A 235 11.12 -4.56 20.40
N PRO A 236 12.16 -5.32 20.79
CA PRO A 236 12.38 -6.68 20.30
C PRO A 236 11.35 -7.71 20.79
N ASP A 237 10.50 -7.33 21.74
CA ASP A 237 9.33 -8.08 22.19
C ASP A 237 8.18 -8.06 21.16
N LEU A 238 8.18 -7.10 20.24
CA LEU A 238 7.19 -7.02 19.16
C LEU A 238 7.52 -8.02 18.06
N LYS A 239 6.49 -8.74 17.61
CA LYS A 239 6.60 -9.56 16.40
C LYS A 239 6.47 -8.67 15.19
N PHE A 240 7.60 -8.44 14.53
CA PHE A 240 7.69 -7.68 13.29
C PHE A 240 8.19 -8.57 12.16
N SER A 241 7.48 -8.55 11.03
CA SER A 241 7.88 -9.25 9.81
C SER A 241 7.64 -8.38 8.59
N THR A 242 8.35 -8.69 7.51
CA THR A 242 8.20 -7.97 6.25
C THR A 242 8.00 -8.93 5.09
N PHE A 243 7.07 -8.59 4.21
CA PHE A 243 6.77 -9.37 3.01
C PHE A 243 6.69 -8.46 1.78
N MET A 244 6.69 -9.05 0.59
CA MET A 244 6.59 -8.35 -0.68
C MET A 244 5.56 -9.03 -1.57
N ILE A 245 4.58 -8.27 -2.03
CA ILE A 245 3.61 -8.71 -3.02
C ILE A 245 4.13 -8.27 -4.40
N PRO A 246 4.40 -9.22 -5.31
CA PRO A 246 4.94 -8.89 -6.61
C PRO A 246 3.86 -8.25 -7.48
N GLN A 247 4.26 -7.27 -8.29
CA GLN A 247 3.40 -6.81 -9.38
C GLN A 247 3.21 -7.96 -10.38
N VAL A 248 1.96 -8.23 -10.77
CA VAL A 248 1.57 -9.32 -11.66
C VAL A 248 2.43 -9.31 -12.93
N PRO A 249 3.00 -10.45 -13.36
CA PRO A 249 3.79 -10.52 -14.58
C PRO A 249 2.96 -10.20 -15.83
N GLY A 250 3.59 -9.72 -16.90
CA GLY A 250 2.91 -9.51 -18.18
C GLY A 250 3.40 -8.28 -18.93
N SER A 251 2.50 -7.64 -19.69
CA SER A 251 2.83 -6.49 -20.56
C SER A 251 2.51 -5.13 -19.93
N ILE A 252 1.95 -5.12 -18.72
CA ILE A 252 1.71 -3.89 -17.95
C ILE A 252 3.05 -3.25 -17.57
N LYS A 253 3.12 -1.91 -17.65
CA LYS A 253 4.33 -1.15 -17.33
C LYS A 253 4.70 -1.38 -15.86
N ARG A 254 5.98 -1.65 -15.61
CA ARG A 254 6.48 -1.89 -14.24
C ARG A 254 6.51 -0.62 -13.41
N SER A 255 6.20 -0.74 -12.12
CA SER A 255 6.37 0.32 -11.15
C SER A 255 7.84 0.68 -10.93
N HIS A 256 8.06 1.80 -10.26
CA HIS A 256 9.39 2.30 -9.92
C HIS A 256 9.58 2.35 -8.40
N PRO A 257 10.82 2.16 -7.89
CA PRO A 257 11.08 2.22 -6.46
C PRO A 257 10.60 3.53 -5.81
N ILE A 258 10.13 3.44 -4.56
CA ILE A 258 9.66 4.60 -3.81
C ILE A 258 10.83 5.50 -3.39
N ASP A 259 10.71 6.77 -3.73
CA ASP A 259 11.62 7.82 -3.29
C ASP A 259 10.94 8.70 -2.23
N GLY A 260 11.68 9.07 -1.17
CA GLY A 260 11.23 10.14 -0.27
C GLY A 260 11.24 11.50 -0.98
N VAL A 261 10.65 12.55 -0.39
CA VAL A 261 10.55 13.86 -1.07
C VAL A 261 11.92 14.41 -1.46
N LEU A 262 12.88 14.42 -0.52
CA LEU A 262 14.22 14.91 -0.78
C LEU A 262 14.98 14.05 -1.81
N GLU A 263 14.79 12.74 -1.77
CA GLU A 263 15.39 11.80 -2.72
C GLU A 263 14.85 12.01 -4.13
N ALA A 264 13.55 12.26 -4.28
CA ALA A 264 12.92 12.62 -5.54
C ALA A 264 13.51 13.89 -6.15
N VAL A 265 13.71 14.91 -5.33
CA VAL A 265 14.31 16.18 -5.75
C VAL A 265 15.76 15.96 -6.19
N VAL A 266 16.56 15.20 -5.43
CA VAL A 266 17.97 14.96 -5.72
C VAL A 266 18.18 14.04 -6.92
N LYS A 267 17.37 12.98 -7.08
CA LYS A 267 17.50 12.02 -8.20
C LYS A 267 16.93 12.55 -9.51
N SER A 268 15.96 13.45 -9.46
CA SER A 268 15.33 13.99 -10.66
C SER A 268 16.12 15.16 -11.23
N LYS A 269 16.70 14.96 -12.42
CA LYS A 269 17.37 16.05 -13.18
C LYS A 269 16.44 17.25 -13.41
N LYS A 270 15.13 17.02 -13.50
CA LYS A 270 14.12 18.06 -13.69
C LYS A 270 14.07 19.04 -12.52
N TYR A 271 14.37 18.58 -11.30
CA TYR A 271 14.31 19.41 -10.10
C TYR A 271 15.70 19.87 -9.65
N VAL A 272 16.68 18.96 -9.61
CA VAL A 272 18.03 19.30 -9.11
C VAL A 272 18.80 20.25 -10.03
N VAL A 273 18.62 20.18 -11.36
CA VAL A 273 19.37 21.04 -12.29
C VAL A 273 18.93 22.50 -12.20
N PRO A 274 17.64 22.84 -12.29
CA PRO A 274 17.20 24.22 -12.04
C PRO A 274 17.59 24.71 -10.65
N LEU A 275 17.46 23.86 -9.62
CA LEU A 275 17.83 24.22 -8.25
C LEU A 275 19.33 24.50 -8.10
N ALA A 276 20.19 23.69 -8.70
CA ALA A 276 21.64 23.89 -8.66
C ALA A 276 22.09 25.13 -9.43
N VAL A 277 21.36 25.53 -10.47
CA VAL A 277 21.64 26.76 -11.23
C VAL A 277 21.17 28.00 -10.46
N LEU A 278 19.98 27.95 -9.85
CA LEU A 278 19.39 29.10 -9.18
C LEU A 278 19.87 29.30 -7.75
N ASN A 279 20.11 28.20 -7.01
CA ASN A 279 20.48 28.18 -5.59
C ASN A 279 21.45 27.01 -5.31
N PRO A 280 22.73 27.11 -5.71
CA PRO A 280 23.69 26.02 -5.61
C PRO A 280 23.92 25.53 -4.17
N GLU A 281 23.89 26.43 -3.19
CA GLU A 281 24.04 26.09 -1.77
C GLU A 281 22.88 25.22 -1.26
N VAL A 282 21.64 25.54 -1.68
CA VAL A 282 20.44 24.76 -1.33
C VAL A 282 20.51 23.38 -1.99
N ALA A 283 20.90 23.31 -3.26
CA ALA A 283 21.09 22.03 -3.95
C ALA A 283 22.17 21.16 -3.28
N ALA A 284 23.31 21.74 -2.90
CA ALA A 284 24.35 21.03 -2.18
C ALA A 284 23.87 20.53 -0.81
N GLY A 285 23.15 21.36 -0.04
CA GLY A 285 22.54 20.97 1.22
C GLY A 285 21.57 19.80 1.06
N PHE A 286 20.73 19.81 0.02
CA PHE A 286 19.79 18.72 -0.27
C PHE A 286 20.51 17.42 -0.63
N VAL A 287 21.59 17.48 -1.41
CA VAL A 287 22.42 16.31 -1.73
C VAL A 287 23.05 15.73 -0.46
N VAL A 288 23.63 16.58 0.40
CA VAL A 288 24.24 16.14 1.67
C VAL A 288 23.20 15.48 2.56
N ALA A 289 22.03 16.11 2.75
CA ALA A 289 20.94 15.57 3.55
C ALA A 289 20.38 14.24 3.01
N TYR A 290 20.31 14.07 1.68
CA TYR A 290 19.96 12.79 1.06
C TYR A 290 21.00 11.70 1.36
N LEU A 291 22.30 12.04 1.30
CA LEU A 291 23.38 11.08 1.54
C LEU A 291 23.44 10.63 3.02
N THR A 292 23.03 11.48 3.96
CA THR A 292 23.07 11.18 5.40
C THR A 292 21.80 10.48 5.90
N ASP A 293 20.61 10.95 5.52
CA ASP A 293 19.35 10.51 6.14
C ASP A 293 18.28 10.01 5.13
N GLY A 294 18.42 10.29 3.84
CA GLY A 294 17.40 9.97 2.83
C GLY A 294 17.35 8.50 2.36
N ARG A 295 18.34 7.68 2.74
CA ARG A 295 18.47 6.30 2.25
C ARG A 295 17.75 5.31 3.17
N PHE A 296 16.49 5.00 2.85
CA PHE A 296 15.83 3.81 3.39
C PHE A 296 16.00 2.65 2.41
N LYS A 297 16.56 1.54 2.90
CA LYS A 297 16.70 0.28 2.15
C LYS A 297 15.52 -0.60 2.54
N THR A 298 14.77 -1.07 1.55
CA THR A 298 13.77 -2.11 1.77
C THR A 298 14.45 -3.38 2.31
N PRO A 299 13.82 -4.11 3.25
CA PRO A 299 14.41 -5.32 3.82
C PRO A 299 14.72 -6.35 2.73
N LYS A 300 15.99 -6.76 2.65
CA LYS A 300 16.49 -7.64 1.57
C LYS A 300 15.94 -9.07 1.63
N ASP A 301 15.40 -9.47 2.78
CA ASP A 301 14.95 -10.83 3.08
C ASP A 301 13.42 -10.95 3.18
N SER A 302 12.69 -10.03 2.55
CA SER A 302 11.22 -10.05 2.57
C SER A 302 10.69 -11.29 1.85
N ALA A 303 9.83 -12.07 2.52
CA ALA A 303 9.16 -13.20 1.89
C ALA A 303 8.28 -12.72 0.74
N VAL A 304 8.26 -13.45 -0.38
CA VAL A 304 7.36 -13.14 -1.49
C VAL A 304 6.01 -13.79 -1.20
N GLU A 305 4.98 -12.98 -1.02
CA GLU A 305 3.62 -13.42 -0.70
C GLU A 305 2.66 -12.91 -1.77
N VAL A 306 1.92 -13.81 -2.43
CA VAL A 306 0.88 -13.42 -3.39
C VAL A 306 -0.35 -12.95 -2.63
N ILE A 307 -0.71 -13.68 -1.59
CA ILE A 307 -1.77 -13.30 -0.66
C ILE A 307 -1.17 -13.34 0.76
N PRO A 308 -1.09 -12.19 1.44
CA PRO A 308 -0.60 -12.12 2.79
C PRO A 308 -1.32 -13.10 3.74
N GLY A 309 -0.56 -13.94 4.42
CA GLY A 309 -1.10 -14.92 5.39
C GLY A 309 -1.57 -16.26 4.78
N GLU A 310 -1.50 -16.44 3.45
CA GLU A 310 -1.64 -17.76 2.83
C GLU A 310 -0.26 -18.35 2.46
N PRO A 311 -0.04 -19.65 2.66
CA PRO A 311 1.18 -20.35 2.24
C PRO A 311 1.27 -20.57 0.71
N THR A 312 0.76 -19.63 -0.09
CA THR A 312 0.75 -19.72 -1.55
C THR A 312 2.07 -19.19 -2.11
N THR A 313 3.10 -20.03 -2.07
CA THR A 313 4.34 -19.81 -2.82
C THR A 313 4.05 -19.95 -4.30
N MET A 314 4.11 -18.85 -5.05
CA MET A 314 4.34 -18.98 -6.49
C MET A 314 5.74 -19.58 -6.67
N ASN A 315 5.79 -20.87 -7.01
CA ASN A 315 6.94 -21.48 -7.65
C ASN A 315 7.12 -20.84 -9.04
N GLY A 316 7.71 -19.65 -9.04
CA GLY A 316 7.96 -18.86 -10.24
C GLY A 316 9.12 -17.93 -9.92
N ALA A 317 10.32 -18.38 -10.28
CA ALA A 317 11.59 -17.66 -10.34
C ALA A 317 11.66 -16.37 -9.49
N THR A 318 12.41 -16.45 -8.38
CA THR A 318 13.07 -15.29 -7.77
C THR A 318 13.58 -14.38 -8.90
N PRO A 319 13.06 -13.16 -9.08
CA PRO A 319 13.74 -12.20 -9.92
C PRO A 319 15.06 -11.97 -9.21
N GLU A 320 16.16 -12.40 -9.82
CA GLU A 320 17.48 -11.98 -9.36
C GLU A 320 17.44 -10.46 -9.14
N PRO A 321 18.00 -9.94 -8.04
CA PRO A 321 18.11 -8.51 -7.85
C PRO A 321 18.92 -7.96 -9.02
N GLY A 322 18.19 -7.39 -9.99
CA GLY A 322 18.73 -6.92 -11.25
C GLY A 322 19.98 -6.09 -10.97
N ALA A 323 21.12 -6.65 -11.36
CA ALA A 323 22.35 -5.91 -11.55
C ALA A 323 21.99 -4.63 -12.28
N ASN A 324 22.47 -3.49 -11.76
CA ASN A 324 22.45 -2.18 -12.39
C ASN A 324 22.33 -2.29 -13.92
N GLU A 325 21.12 -2.22 -14.46
CA GLU A 325 20.95 -2.01 -15.87
C GLU A 325 21.33 -0.55 -16.09
N ALA A 326 22.59 -0.36 -16.44
CA ALA A 326 23.16 0.93 -16.75
C ALA A 326 22.18 1.68 -17.66
N ARG A 327 21.78 2.88 -17.20
CA ARG A 327 21.03 3.88 -17.97
C ARG A 327 21.37 3.75 -19.46
N ARG A 328 20.45 3.22 -20.26
CA ARG A 328 20.47 3.50 -21.69
C ARG A 328 20.24 5.00 -21.85
N PRO A 329 21.15 5.73 -22.51
CA PRO A 329 20.91 7.13 -22.83
C PRO A 329 19.61 7.24 -23.63
N LEU A 330 18.80 8.27 -23.31
CA LEU A 330 17.67 8.66 -24.14
C LEU A 330 18.14 8.81 -25.60
N PRO A 331 17.39 8.29 -26.59
CA PRO A 331 17.70 8.56 -27.99
C PRO A 331 17.64 10.07 -28.24
N THR A 332 18.70 10.58 -28.87
CA THR A 332 18.78 11.97 -29.34
C THR A 332 17.59 12.27 -30.25
N PRO A 333 16.92 13.43 -30.11
CA PRO A 333 15.88 13.82 -31.05
C PRO A 333 16.43 13.82 -32.46
N ALA A 334 15.80 13.08 -33.37
CA ALA A 334 16.09 13.17 -34.79
C ALA A 334 15.84 14.62 -35.24
N ALA A 335 16.84 15.22 -35.89
CA ALA A 335 16.71 16.52 -36.51
C ALA A 335 15.57 16.47 -37.55
N THR A 336 14.58 17.33 -37.38
CA THR A 336 13.59 17.64 -38.40
C THR A 336 14.30 18.10 -39.68
N PRO A 337 13.96 17.56 -40.86
CA PRO A 337 14.48 18.10 -42.10
C PRO A 337 13.94 19.51 -42.34
N ASP A 338 14.87 20.39 -42.67
CA ASP A 338 14.70 21.81 -42.96
C ASP A 338 13.80 22.01 -44.20
N PRO A 339 12.67 22.74 -44.13
CA PRO A 339 11.83 23.03 -45.28
C PRO A 339 12.37 24.26 -46.01
N ALA A 340 13.49 24.10 -46.73
CA ALA A 340 14.01 25.16 -47.59
C ALA A 340 14.86 24.60 -48.75
N ALA A 341 14.24 24.47 -49.93
CA ALA A 341 14.74 24.92 -51.25
C ALA A 341 14.15 24.08 -52.42
N PRO A 342 14.03 24.67 -53.63
CA PRO A 342 12.92 24.40 -54.54
C PRO A 342 13.27 23.55 -55.78
N GLN A 343 12.18 23.10 -56.40
CA GLN A 343 11.96 22.45 -57.71
C GLN A 343 12.21 20.95 -57.80
#